data_AF-A0A1I2ZM52-F1
#
_entry.id   AF-A0A1I2ZM52-F1
#
_cell.length_a   1.000
_cell.length_b   1.000
_cell.length_c   1.000
_cell.angle_alpha   90.00
_cell.angle_beta   90.00
_cell.angle_gamma   90.00
#
_symmetry.space_group_name_H-M   'P 1'
#
loop_
_entity.id
_entity.type
_entity.pdbx_description
1 polymer ?
#
loop_
_entity_poly.entity_id
_entity_poly.type
_entity_poly.pdbx_seq_one_letter_code
_entity_poly.pdbx_strand_id
1 'polypeptide(L)'
;MKNLLFLFVLLAFTSTTASSNNNVNANSLPSDTLKKGKNYFLFNKSKNVESVDFRKNKKSKDNIIYLRFGLASPIPTSNAVNATVISSKRYKEDGSLPVFDKIDILKGKYADVVMSKHSKIKNLFLFSGVEFPLRLKLHSDKEFIDLELTEAGEWNIEINLENN
;
A
#
# COMPACT_ATOMS: atom_id res chain seq x y z
N MET A 1 -17.99 72.49 -27.28
CA MET A 1 -19.30 71.82 -27.37
C MET A 1 -19.11 70.34 -27.07
N LYS A 2 -19.83 69.88 -26.04
CA LYS A 2 -20.43 68.53 -25.83
C LYS A 2 -19.55 67.33 -26.19
N ASN A 3 -18.99 66.67 -25.18
CA ASN A 3 -19.57 65.48 -24.54
C ASN A 3 -19.73 64.30 -25.51
N LEU A 4 -18.83 63.31 -25.43
CA LEU A 4 -19.28 61.92 -25.28
C LEU A 4 -18.21 61.09 -24.57
N LEU A 5 -18.26 61.18 -23.25
CA LEU A 5 -17.74 60.20 -22.31
C LEU A 5 -18.81 59.10 -22.23
N PHE A 6 -18.54 57.92 -22.79
CA PHE A 6 -19.29 56.68 -22.54
C PHE A 6 -18.26 55.54 -22.55
N LEU A 7 -17.77 55.17 -21.38
CA LEU A 7 -18.26 54.06 -20.53
C LEU A 7 -17.36 52.84 -20.79
N PHE A 8 -16.26 52.71 -20.04
CA PHE A 8 -16.20 51.90 -18.82
C PHE A 8 -16.68 50.46 -19.03
N VAL A 9 -15.71 49.55 -18.96
CA VAL A 9 -15.80 48.22 -18.35
C VAL A 9 -16.77 47.26 -19.03
N LEU A 10 -16.22 46.24 -19.70
CA LEU A 10 -16.68 44.89 -19.45
C LEU A 10 -15.60 43.87 -19.85
N LEU A 11 -15.03 43.24 -18.81
CA LEU A 11 -14.44 41.89 -18.77
C LEU A 11 -13.33 41.61 -19.78
N ALA A 12 -12.05 41.70 -19.41
CA ALA A 12 -11.38 40.64 -18.64
C ALA A 12 -11.93 39.25 -18.99
N PHE A 13 -11.55 38.71 -20.15
CA PHE A 13 -11.58 37.27 -20.41
C PHE A 13 -10.53 36.60 -19.51
N THR A 14 -10.84 36.48 -18.21
CA THR A 14 -10.28 35.43 -17.40
C THR A 14 -10.95 34.14 -17.86
N SER A 15 -10.22 33.37 -18.65
CA SER A 15 -10.51 31.97 -18.88
C SER A 15 -10.48 31.25 -17.53
N THR A 16 -11.64 31.20 -16.87
CA THR A 16 -11.88 30.26 -15.78
C THR A 16 -11.88 28.88 -16.42
N THR A 17 -10.73 28.20 -16.33
CA THR A 17 -10.71 26.75 -16.48
C THR A 17 -11.69 26.21 -15.46
N ALA A 18 -12.82 25.72 -15.93
CA ALA A 18 -13.71 24.89 -15.16
C ALA A 18 -12.87 23.71 -14.64
N SER A 19 -12.41 23.80 -13.39
CA SER A 19 -11.99 22.62 -12.66
C SER A 19 -13.22 21.74 -12.62
N SER A 20 -13.20 20.68 -13.41
CA SER A 20 -14.14 19.59 -13.29
C SER A 20 -14.02 19.10 -11.86
N ASN A 21 -14.94 19.57 -11.00
CA ASN A 21 -15.24 18.91 -9.75
C ASN A 21 -15.81 17.56 -10.15
N ASN A 22 -14.92 16.60 -10.37
CA ASN A 22 -15.22 15.21 -10.14
C ASN A 22 -15.60 15.12 -8.66
N ASN A 23 -16.88 15.36 -8.40
CA ASN A 23 -17.60 14.83 -7.26
C ASN A 23 -17.53 13.31 -7.38
N VAL A 24 -16.34 12.76 -7.14
CA VAL A 24 -16.22 11.41 -6.65
C VAL A 24 -16.87 11.51 -5.28
N ASN A 25 -18.10 11.02 -5.20
CA ASN A 25 -18.80 10.77 -3.97
C ASN A 25 -17.78 10.18 -2.99
N ALA A 26 -17.30 11.03 -2.07
CA ALA A 26 -16.65 10.59 -0.86
C ALA A 26 -17.77 10.00 -0.01
N ASN A 27 -18.28 8.84 -0.45
CA ASN A 27 -18.91 7.91 0.46
C ASN A 27 -17.81 7.55 1.44
N SER A 28 -17.74 8.31 2.53
CA SER A 28 -17.11 7.88 3.77
C SER A 28 -17.92 6.70 4.28
N LEU A 29 -17.84 5.56 3.58
CA LEU A 29 -18.10 4.28 4.17
C LEU A 29 -17.16 4.22 5.37
N PRO A 30 -17.69 4.01 6.59
CA PRO A 30 -16.83 3.69 7.72
C PRO A 30 -16.07 2.45 7.29
N SER A 31 -14.79 2.63 7.00
CA SER A 31 -13.96 1.51 6.59
C SER A 31 -13.72 0.74 7.87
N ASP A 32 -14.55 -0.26 8.14
CA ASP A 32 -14.33 -1.20 9.23
C ASP A 32 -12.93 -1.77 9.07
N THR A 33 -12.00 -1.28 9.88
CA THR A 33 -10.59 -1.69 9.83
C THR A 33 -10.47 -3.04 10.50
N LEU A 34 -9.97 -4.05 9.78
CA LEU A 34 -9.65 -5.37 10.34
C LEU A 34 -8.58 -5.29 11.45
N LYS A 35 -7.58 -4.41 11.29
CA LYS A 35 -6.53 -4.17 12.28
C LYS A 35 -6.12 -2.71 12.24
N LYS A 36 -6.04 -2.06 13.40
CA LYS A 36 -5.60 -0.67 13.53
C LYS A 36 -4.38 -0.60 14.45
N GLY A 37 -3.27 -0.15 13.90
CA GLY A 37 -2.08 0.21 14.66
C GLY A 37 -2.02 1.71 14.92
N LYS A 38 -0.92 2.15 15.56
CA LYS A 38 -0.66 3.59 15.75
C LYS A 38 -0.51 4.34 14.42
N ASN A 39 0.13 3.70 13.46
CA ASN A 39 0.64 4.32 12.24
C ASN A 39 0.32 3.52 10.97
N TYR A 40 -0.60 2.57 11.09
CA TYR A 40 -1.05 1.72 9.99
C TYR A 40 -2.50 1.27 10.22
N PHE A 41 -3.15 0.94 9.12
CA PHE A 41 -4.46 0.31 9.09
C PHE A 41 -4.43 -0.87 8.14
N LEU A 42 -5.10 -1.96 8.50
CA LEU A 42 -5.47 -3.04 7.61
C LEU A 42 -6.99 -2.97 7.44
N PHE A 43 -7.44 -2.73 6.21
CA PHE A 43 -8.86 -2.61 5.89
C PHE A 43 -9.45 -3.93 5.41
N ASN A 44 -8.69 -4.70 4.64
CA ASN A 44 -9.19 -5.95 4.08
C ASN A 44 -8.05 -6.92 3.78
N LYS A 45 -8.37 -8.20 3.71
CA LYS A 45 -7.48 -9.28 3.26
C LYS A 45 -8.30 -10.35 2.55
N SER A 46 -7.69 -11.08 1.62
CA SER A 46 -8.31 -12.25 1.03
C SER A 46 -8.52 -13.35 2.07
N LYS A 47 -9.46 -14.26 1.78
CA LYS A 47 -9.88 -15.30 2.72
C LYS A 47 -8.74 -16.20 3.18
N ASN A 48 -7.83 -16.57 2.28
CA ASN A 48 -6.72 -17.47 2.59
C ASN A 48 -5.53 -16.75 3.25
N VAL A 49 -5.62 -15.45 3.52
CA VAL A 49 -4.62 -14.77 4.37
C VAL A 49 -5.08 -14.95 5.80
N GLU A 50 -4.36 -15.73 6.60
CA GLU A 50 -4.66 -15.94 8.02
C GLU A 50 -4.40 -14.65 8.81
N SER A 51 -3.20 -14.10 8.71
CA SER A 51 -2.78 -12.92 9.47
C SER A 51 -1.82 -12.02 8.70
N VAL A 52 -1.78 -10.74 9.10
CA VAL A 52 -0.88 -9.72 8.57
C VAL A 52 -0.23 -8.98 9.73
N ASP A 53 1.10 -8.99 9.77
CA ASP A 53 1.90 -8.39 10.83
C ASP A 53 2.72 -7.23 10.32
N PHE A 54 2.60 -6.10 11.02
CA PHE A 54 3.26 -4.84 10.67
C PHE A 54 4.35 -4.56 11.69
N ARG A 55 5.59 -4.44 11.23
CA ARG A 55 6.73 -4.02 12.04
C ARG A 55 7.44 -2.85 11.38
N LYS A 56 7.60 -1.75 12.11
CA LYS A 56 8.40 -0.61 11.66
C LYS A 56 9.81 -0.70 12.25
N ASN A 57 10.83 -0.82 11.41
CA ASN A 57 12.22 -0.94 11.85
C ASN A 57 12.87 0.42 12.10
N LYS A 58 12.58 1.40 11.25
CA LYS A 58 13.27 2.69 11.28
C LYS A 58 12.32 3.83 10.92
N LYS A 59 12.42 4.94 11.64
CA LYS A 59 11.82 6.22 11.22
C LYS A 59 12.67 6.82 10.11
N SER A 60 12.05 7.24 9.01
CA SER A 60 12.73 8.02 7.98
C SER A 60 12.54 9.51 8.26
N LYS A 61 13.58 10.31 8.01
CA LYS A 61 13.48 11.78 8.00
C LYS A 61 12.87 12.29 6.69
N ASP A 62 13.12 11.54 5.62
CA ASP A 62 12.56 11.80 4.29
C ASP A 62 11.22 11.10 4.13
N ASN A 63 10.37 11.61 3.24
CA ASN A 63 9.08 11.01 2.87
C ASN A 63 9.25 9.77 1.98
N ILE A 64 10.00 8.80 2.51
CA ILE A 64 10.36 7.56 1.85
C ILE A 64 9.78 6.40 2.65
N ILE A 65 9.25 5.40 1.93
CA ILE A 65 8.78 4.16 2.51
C ILE A 65 9.54 3.00 1.89
N TYR A 66 10.14 2.19 2.74
CA TYR A 66 10.68 0.88 2.37
C TYR A 66 9.68 -0.17 2.84
N LEU A 67 9.03 -0.84 1.91
CA LEU A 67 8.07 -1.91 2.21
C LEU A 67 8.70 -3.25 1.86
N ARG A 68 9.16 -3.96 2.88
CA ARG A 68 9.47 -5.38 2.75
C ARG A 68 8.20 -6.16 3.03
N PHE A 69 7.69 -6.86 2.04
CA PHE A 69 6.51 -7.69 2.25
C PHE A 69 6.59 -9.02 1.55
N GLY A 70 5.89 -9.99 2.11
CA GLY A 70 5.92 -11.37 1.68
C GLY A 70 5.60 -12.33 2.82
N LEU A 71 5.79 -13.61 2.56
CA LEU A 71 5.47 -14.64 3.54
C LEU A 71 6.40 -14.55 4.75
N ALA A 72 5.91 -14.93 5.93
CA ALA A 72 6.77 -15.10 7.10
C ALA A 72 7.87 -16.12 6.77
N SER A 73 9.12 -15.75 7.06
CA SER A 73 10.23 -16.68 6.90
C SER A 73 10.08 -17.80 7.95
N PRO A 74 10.23 -19.08 7.59
CA PRO A 74 10.20 -20.15 8.58
C PRO A 74 11.26 -19.89 9.65
N ILE A 75 10.86 -19.99 10.92
CA ILE A 75 11.78 -19.85 12.04
C ILE A 75 12.75 -21.05 11.96
N PRO A 76 14.07 -20.84 11.84
CA PRO A 76 15.01 -21.94 11.90
C PRO A 76 14.94 -22.54 13.31
N THR A 77 14.39 -23.76 13.42
CA THR A 77 14.39 -24.50 14.68
C THR A 77 15.82 -24.96 14.98
N SER A 78 16.41 -24.46 16.06
CA SER A 78 17.83 -24.68 16.40
C SER A 78 18.16 -26.10 16.88
N ASN A 79 17.21 -27.02 16.90
CA ASN A 79 17.43 -28.39 17.36
C ASN A 79 16.99 -29.39 16.29
N ALA A 80 17.99 -29.91 15.59
CA ALA A 80 17.87 -30.97 14.60
C ALA A 80 17.63 -32.34 15.27
N VAL A 81 16.48 -32.58 15.91
CA VAL A 81 15.93 -33.92 16.18
C VAL A 81 14.43 -33.73 16.39
N ASN A 82 13.59 -34.39 15.60
CA ASN A 82 12.20 -34.03 15.31
C ASN A 82 12.09 -32.96 14.24
N ALA A 83 12.35 -33.39 13.00
CA ALA A 83 11.74 -32.80 11.83
C ALA A 83 10.21 -32.80 12.04
N THR A 84 9.70 -31.77 12.71
CA THR A 84 8.38 -31.26 12.42
C THR A 84 8.44 -30.99 10.95
N VAL A 85 7.84 -31.93 10.19
CA VAL A 85 7.63 -31.85 8.77
C VAL A 85 7.28 -30.41 8.50
N ILE A 86 8.22 -29.68 7.87
CA ILE A 86 7.83 -28.53 7.08
C ILE A 86 6.72 -29.11 6.26
N SER A 87 5.49 -28.73 6.60
CA SER A 87 4.36 -28.93 5.74
C SER A 87 4.79 -28.21 4.48
N SER A 88 5.43 -28.96 3.59
CA SER A 88 5.84 -28.64 2.25
C SER A 88 4.56 -28.62 1.42
N LYS A 89 3.53 -27.95 1.97
CA LYS A 89 2.28 -27.67 1.34
C LYS A 89 2.62 -26.66 0.27
N ARG A 90 2.71 -27.21 -0.93
CA ARG A 90 2.83 -26.46 -2.16
C ARG A 90 1.63 -25.53 -2.20
N TYR A 91 1.89 -24.23 -2.13
CA TYR A 91 0.84 -23.22 -2.25
C TYR A 91 0.38 -23.06 -3.71
N LYS A 92 1.26 -23.39 -4.66
CA LYS A 92 0.95 -23.50 -6.10
C LYS A 92 1.19 -24.92 -6.59
N GLU A 93 0.49 -25.33 -7.65
CA GLU A 93 0.62 -26.68 -8.24
C GLU A 93 2.07 -27.04 -8.63
N ASP A 94 2.83 -26.04 -9.06
CA ASP A 94 4.25 -26.15 -9.46
C ASP A 94 5.24 -26.21 -8.27
N GLY A 95 4.74 -26.11 -7.03
CA GLY A 95 5.56 -26.12 -5.82
C GLY A 95 6.22 -24.77 -5.49
N SER A 96 5.95 -23.71 -6.25
CA SER A 96 6.39 -22.37 -5.92
C SER A 96 5.59 -21.79 -4.74
N LEU A 97 6.23 -20.83 -4.05
CA LEU A 97 5.59 -20.08 -2.97
C LEU A 97 4.96 -18.81 -3.56
N PRO A 98 3.75 -18.39 -3.14
CA PRO A 98 3.15 -17.14 -3.56
C PRO A 98 4.06 -15.98 -3.14
N VAL A 99 4.25 -15.05 -4.05
CA VAL A 99 5.04 -13.85 -3.85
C VAL A 99 4.14 -12.67 -4.12
N PHE A 100 4.00 -11.80 -3.13
CA PHE A 100 3.32 -10.54 -3.33
C PHE A 100 4.27 -9.62 -4.11
N ASP A 101 3.95 -9.36 -5.38
CA ASP A 101 4.83 -8.71 -6.35
C ASP A 101 4.15 -7.56 -7.11
N LYS A 102 2.86 -7.34 -6.87
CA LYS A 102 2.12 -6.22 -7.42
C LYS A 102 1.55 -5.34 -6.32
N ILE A 103 1.66 -4.02 -6.52
CA ILE A 103 1.09 -3.00 -5.66
C ILE A 103 0.20 -2.07 -6.48
N ASP A 104 -1.04 -1.92 -6.04
CA ASP A 104 -1.96 -0.92 -6.54
C ASP A 104 -2.09 0.20 -5.50
N ILE A 105 -2.06 1.45 -5.94
CA ILE A 105 -2.07 2.61 -5.05
C ILE A 105 -3.49 3.17 -5.07
N LEU A 106 -4.22 2.97 -3.97
CA LEU A 106 -5.62 3.34 -3.86
C LEU A 106 -5.82 4.78 -3.41
N LYS A 107 -4.87 5.32 -2.62
CA LYS A 107 -4.89 6.69 -2.11
C LYS A 107 -3.48 7.16 -1.76
N GLY A 108 -3.22 8.45 -1.91
CA GLY A 108 -1.94 9.09 -1.59
C GLY A 108 -1.17 9.47 -2.85
N LYS A 109 -0.21 10.39 -2.70
CA LYS A 109 0.70 10.78 -3.79
C LYS A 109 2.09 10.23 -3.53
N TYR A 110 2.84 10.03 -4.60
CA TYR A 110 4.23 9.58 -4.57
C TYR A 110 4.93 10.10 -5.83
N ALA A 111 6.24 10.30 -5.76
CA ALA A 111 7.04 10.72 -6.90
C ALA A 111 7.48 9.52 -7.75
N ASP A 112 7.91 8.44 -7.09
CA ASP A 112 8.41 7.25 -7.76
C ASP A 112 8.20 5.99 -6.89
N VAL A 113 8.11 4.83 -7.55
CA VAL A 113 8.03 3.51 -6.93
C VAL A 113 8.97 2.53 -7.65
N VAL A 114 9.91 1.97 -6.90
CA VAL A 114 10.85 0.96 -7.41
C VAL A 114 10.65 -0.35 -6.66
N MET A 115 10.43 -1.44 -7.39
CA MET A 115 10.40 -2.79 -6.84
C MET A 115 11.76 -3.47 -7.04
N SER A 116 12.24 -4.15 -6.01
CA SER A 116 13.38 -5.06 -6.07
C SER A 116 13.08 -6.36 -5.34
N LYS A 117 13.66 -7.46 -5.82
CA LYS A 117 13.56 -8.76 -5.14
C LYS A 117 14.41 -8.73 -3.87
N HIS A 118 13.80 -9.01 -2.72
CA HIS A 118 14.53 -9.04 -1.44
C HIS A 118 14.94 -10.47 -1.05
N SER A 119 14.06 -11.45 -1.27
CA SER A 119 14.34 -12.86 -1.08
C SER A 119 13.51 -13.71 -2.05
N LYS A 120 13.48 -15.04 -1.87
CA LYS A 120 12.60 -15.92 -2.67
C LYS A 120 11.10 -15.65 -2.44
N ILE A 121 10.74 -15.11 -1.27
CA ILE A 121 9.35 -14.95 -0.81
C ILE A 121 9.00 -13.53 -0.38
N LYS A 122 9.97 -12.60 -0.45
CA LYS A 122 9.81 -11.20 -0.05
C LYS A 122 10.29 -10.28 -1.15
N ASN A 123 9.52 -9.23 -1.40
CA ASN A 123 9.91 -8.12 -2.24
C ASN A 123 10.10 -6.86 -1.40
N LEU A 124 10.92 -5.95 -1.92
CA LEU A 124 11.13 -4.62 -1.38
C LEU A 124 10.58 -3.60 -2.37
N PHE A 125 9.66 -2.77 -1.90
CA PHE A 125 9.15 -1.62 -2.63
C PHE A 125 9.64 -0.34 -1.98
N LEU A 126 10.24 0.51 -2.78
CA LEU A 126 10.73 1.82 -2.37
C LEU A 126 9.83 2.89 -2.96
N PHE A 127 9.09 3.59 -2.09
CA PHE A 127 8.32 4.77 -2.47
C PHE A 127 9.09 6.03 -2.08
N SER A 128 9.22 6.97 -3.00
CA SER A 128 9.83 8.28 -2.75
C SER A 128 8.81 9.41 -2.92
N GLY A 129 9.03 10.53 -2.22
CA GLY A 129 8.16 11.71 -2.30
C GLY A 129 6.72 11.44 -1.86
N VAL A 130 6.52 10.59 -0.85
CA VAL A 130 5.18 10.17 -0.42
C VAL A 130 4.44 11.28 0.31
N GLU A 131 3.19 11.51 -0.05
CA GLU A 131 2.22 12.27 0.74
C GLU A 131 1.31 11.31 1.51
N PHE A 132 1.33 11.41 2.84
CA PHE A 132 0.52 10.56 3.71
C PHE A 132 -0.91 11.09 3.88
N PRO A 133 -1.90 10.21 4.09
CA PRO A 133 -1.78 8.75 4.16
C PRO A 133 -1.64 8.07 2.79
N LEU A 134 -0.91 6.95 2.75
CA LEU A 134 -0.72 6.12 1.55
C LEU A 134 -1.48 4.80 1.73
N ARG A 135 -2.57 4.61 0.96
CA ARG A 135 -3.36 3.38 0.93
C ARG A 135 -2.96 2.54 -0.26
N LEU A 136 -2.64 1.28 0.02
CA LEU A 136 -2.02 0.33 -0.88
C LEU A 136 -2.83 -0.96 -0.89
N LYS A 137 -2.96 -1.56 -2.06
CA LYS A 137 -3.45 -2.92 -2.23
C LYS A 137 -2.33 -3.78 -2.79
N LEU A 138 -1.93 -4.78 -2.01
CA LEU A 138 -0.87 -5.71 -2.38
C LEU A 138 -1.49 -6.99 -2.92
N HIS A 139 -0.88 -7.55 -3.95
CA HIS A 139 -1.40 -8.71 -4.67
C HIS A 139 -0.35 -9.82 -4.81
N SER A 140 -0.81 -11.07 -4.67
CA SER A 140 -0.11 -12.30 -5.04
C SER A 140 -1.12 -13.25 -5.68
N ASP A 141 -1.10 -13.40 -7.00
CA ASP A 141 -2.11 -14.16 -7.75
C ASP A 141 -3.56 -13.73 -7.38
N LYS A 142 -4.30 -14.59 -6.67
CA LYS A 142 -5.68 -14.35 -6.20
C LYS A 142 -5.75 -13.74 -4.80
N GLU A 143 -4.63 -13.72 -4.08
CA GLU A 143 -4.54 -13.21 -2.72
C GLU A 143 -4.27 -11.70 -2.72
N PHE A 144 -4.83 -11.00 -1.73
CA PHE A 144 -4.59 -9.57 -1.56
C PHE A 144 -4.65 -9.12 -0.11
N ILE A 145 -4.01 -7.99 0.17
CA ILE A 145 -4.22 -7.22 1.40
C ILE A 145 -4.40 -5.74 1.05
N ASP A 146 -5.31 -5.06 1.75
CA ASP A 146 -5.60 -3.63 1.62
C ASP A 146 -5.24 -2.92 2.92
N LEU A 147 -4.26 -2.04 2.86
CA LEU A 147 -3.65 -1.39 4.01
C LEU A 147 -3.41 0.08 3.76
N GLU A 148 -3.30 0.87 4.83
CA GLU A 148 -2.89 2.27 4.78
C GLU A 148 -1.76 2.52 5.78
N LEU A 149 -0.76 3.26 5.33
CA LEU A 149 0.33 3.75 6.17
C LEU A 149 0.17 5.25 6.35
N THR A 150 0.42 5.74 7.56
CA THR A 150 0.25 7.16 7.89
C THR A 150 1.56 7.89 8.14
N GLU A 151 2.70 7.22 7.99
CA GLU A 151 4.02 7.82 8.18
C GLU A 151 5.14 7.13 7.38
N ALA A 152 6.20 7.90 7.12
CA ALA A 152 7.40 7.44 6.45
C ALA A 152 8.23 6.49 7.31
N GLY A 153 9.01 5.62 6.65
CA GLY A 153 9.93 4.71 7.33
C GLY A 153 10.11 3.37 6.65
N GLU A 154 10.87 2.51 7.33
CA GLU A 154 11.06 1.13 6.90
C GLU A 154 10.07 0.22 7.60
N TRP A 155 9.21 -0.40 6.80
CA TRP A 155 8.12 -1.26 7.20
C TRP A 155 8.36 -2.67 6.69
N ASN A 156 8.23 -3.64 7.60
CA ASN A 156 8.16 -5.06 7.29
C ASN A 156 6.72 -5.50 7.50
N ILE A 157 6.09 -5.96 6.44
CA ILE A 157 4.71 -6.45 6.44
C ILE A 157 4.78 -7.95 6.13
N GLU A 158 4.59 -8.77 7.16
CA GLU A 158 4.60 -10.22 7.02
C GLU A 158 3.18 -10.75 6.86
N ILE A 159 3.00 -11.65 5.91
CA ILE A 159 1.72 -12.22 5.54
C ILE A 159 1.77 -13.72 5.81
N ASN A 160 0.86 -14.22 6.63
CA ASN A 160 0.67 -15.64 6.86
C ASN A 160 -0.57 -16.08 6.08
N LEU A 161 -0.44 -17.16 5.31
CA LEU A 161 -1.54 -17.76 4.58
C LEU A 161 -2.12 -18.92 5.40
N GLU A 162 -3.44 -19.08 5.37
CA GLU A 162 -4.12 -20.25 5.91
C GLU A 162 -3.58 -21.50 5.19
N ASN A 163 -3.23 -22.52 5.98
CA ASN A 163 -2.89 -23.82 5.44
C ASN A 163 -4.18 -24.51 4.95
N ASN A 164 -4.43 -24.51 3.64
CA ASN A 164 -5.35 -25.48 3.05
C ASN A 164 -4.74 -26.88 3.11
#